data_AF-A0A1L8MK70-F1
#
_entry.id   AF-A0A1L8MK70-F1
#
_cell.length_a   1.000
_cell.length_b   1.000
_cell.length_c   1.000
_cell.angle_alpha   90.00
_cell.angle_beta   90.00
_cell.angle_gamma   90.00
#
_symmetry.space_group_name_H-M   'P 1'
#
loop_
_entity.id
_entity.type
_entity.pdbx_description
1 polymer ?
#
loop_
_entity_poly.entity_id
_entity_poly.type
_entity_poly.pdbx_seq_one_letter_code
_entity_poly.pdbx_strand_id
1 'polypeptide(L)'
;MAVNLPFEYVRKSLNYDASGSPSELVVYLNVNGQETPFFLSAEHEKKSNTELFDLVMESIYQVNFPMRAENEKFNLLGSKIAEVDQAIEVSKKATEELIAQTEKIKQELQTKIDNAVVELTTLITSSLSGMG
;
A
#
# COMPACT_ATOMS: atom_id res chain seq x y z
N MET A 1 -40.22 16.92 -22.57
CA MET A 1 -38.84 16.41 -22.50
C MET A 1 -38.36 16.71 -21.09
N ALA A 2 -38.27 15.71 -20.22
CA ALA A 2 -37.85 15.94 -18.83
C ALA A 2 -36.37 16.32 -18.82
N VAL A 3 -36.06 17.49 -18.27
CA VAL A 3 -34.71 18.02 -18.15
C VAL A 3 -33.96 17.13 -17.16
N ASN A 4 -32.77 16.65 -17.54
CA ASN A 4 -31.85 15.99 -16.62
C ASN A 4 -31.50 17.02 -15.53
N LEU A 5 -31.96 16.84 -14.30
CA LEU A 5 -31.58 17.73 -13.20
C LEU A 5 -30.56 16.99 -12.31
N PRO A 6 -29.26 17.07 -12.66
CA PRO A 6 -28.19 16.67 -11.75
C PRO A 6 -28.30 17.46 -10.44
N PHE A 7 -27.63 16.97 -9.39
CA PHE A 7 -27.50 17.72 -8.15
C PHE A 7 -27.03 19.16 -8.43
N GLU A 8 -27.77 20.16 -7.94
CA GLU A 8 -27.41 21.57 -8.08
C GLU A 8 -27.43 22.26 -6.73
N TYR A 9 -26.41 23.09 -6.46
CA TYR A 9 -26.40 23.90 -5.25
C TYR A 9 -27.49 24.98 -5.29
N VAL A 10 -28.31 25.06 -4.24
CA VAL A 10 -29.37 26.07 -4.12
C VAL A 10 -28.97 27.15 -3.13
N ARG A 11 -28.74 26.78 -1.87
CA ARG A 11 -28.37 27.71 -0.79
C ARG A 11 -27.72 26.99 0.39
N LYS A 12 -27.22 27.76 1.35
CA LYS A 12 -26.83 27.28 2.68
C LYS A 12 -27.48 28.08 3.79
N SER A 13 -27.63 27.48 4.96
CA SER A 13 -28.00 28.14 6.21
C SER A 13 -27.21 27.56 7.38
N LEU A 14 -27.10 28.32 8.46
CA LEU A 14 -26.41 27.91 9.67
C LEU A 14 -27.43 27.77 10.79
N ASN A 15 -27.44 26.61 11.45
CA ASN A 15 -28.18 26.40 12.69
C ASN A 15 -27.30 26.84 13.86
N TYR A 16 -27.93 27.37 14.91
CA TYR A 16 -27.27 27.81 16.13
C TYR A 16 -27.80 27.03 17.31
N ASP A 17 -26.94 26.72 18.27
CA ASP A 17 -27.34 26.12 19.54
C ASP A 17 -27.90 27.15 20.53
N ALA A 18 -28.29 26.69 21.73
CA ALA A 18 -28.82 27.55 22.79
C ALA A 18 -27.82 28.60 23.32
N SER A 19 -26.51 28.45 23.03
CA SER A 19 -25.48 29.44 23.36
C SER A 19 -25.32 30.53 22.29
N GLY A 20 -25.98 30.37 21.13
CA GLY A 20 -25.80 31.22 19.97
C GLY A 20 -24.56 30.86 19.14
N SER A 21 -23.95 29.69 19.37
CA SER A 21 -22.82 29.20 18.60
C SER A 21 -23.31 28.40 17.38
N PRO A 22 -22.64 28.48 16.21
CA PRO A 22 -22.93 27.62 15.07
C PRO A 22 -22.89 26.13 15.46
N SER A 23 -23.99 25.43 15.25
CA SER A 23 -24.10 24.00 15.57
C SER A 23 -24.00 23.12 14.33
N GLU A 24 -24.54 23.58 13.20
CA GLU A 24 -24.64 22.77 11.99
C GLU A 24 -24.78 23.65 10.74
N LEU A 25 -24.09 23.28 9.67
CA LEU A 25 -24.25 23.90 8.36
C LEU A 25 -25.22 23.06 7.52
N VAL A 26 -26.32 23.66 7.08
CA VAL A 26 -27.30 23.04 6.19
C VAL A 26 -27.04 23.50 4.76
N VAL A 27 -26.79 22.57 3.86
CA VAL A 27 -26.64 22.79 2.42
C VAL A 27 -27.86 22.24 1.71
N TYR A 28 -28.53 23.08 0.93
CA TYR A 28 -29.70 22.69 0.15
C TYR A 28 -29.29 22.44 -1.28
N LEU A 29 -29.56 21.23 -1.77
CA LEU A 29 -29.37 20.88 -3.17
C LEU A 29 -30.71 20.64 -3.85
N ASN A 30 -30.80 20.99 -5.13
CA ASN A 30 -31.86 20.48 -5.99
C ASN A 30 -31.52 19.03 -6.34
N VAL A 31 -32.43 18.12 -6.00
CA VAL A 31 -32.34 16.69 -6.32
C VAL A 31 -33.60 16.36 -7.11
N ASN A 32 -33.45 16.14 -8.43
CA ASN A 32 -34.57 15.82 -9.32
C ASN A 32 -35.73 16.84 -9.26
N GLY A 33 -35.42 18.14 -9.15
CA GLY A 33 -36.40 19.21 -9.06
C GLY A 33 -36.89 19.52 -7.64
N GLN A 34 -36.46 18.75 -6.63
CA GLN A 34 -36.83 18.98 -5.23
C GLN A 34 -35.65 19.52 -4.43
N GLU A 35 -35.89 20.59 -3.67
CA GLU A 35 -34.89 21.10 -2.73
C GLU A 35 -34.77 20.17 -1.50
N THR A 36 -33.59 19.59 -1.31
CA THR A 36 -33.29 18.61 -0.28
C THR A 36 -32.16 19.12 0.63
N PRO A 37 -32.33 19.11 1.96
CA PRO A 37 -31.29 19.52 2.90
C PRO A 37 -30.26 18.41 3.15
N PHE A 38 -29.00 18.80 3.25
CA PHE A 38 -27.86 17.99 3.64
C PHE A 38 -27.10 18.68 4.77
N PHE A 39 -26.69 17.90 5.76
CA PHE A 39 -26.13 18.42 7.00
C PHE A 39 -24.61 18.20 7.03
N LEU A 40 -23.87 19.27 7.27
CA LEU A 40 -22.42 19.29 7.40
C LEU A 40 -22.01 19.91 8.74
N SER A 41 -20.78 19.61 9.17
CA SER A 41 -20.15 20.28 10.32
C SER A 41 -20.13 21.80 10.14
N ALA A 42 -20.44 22.55 11.20
CA ALA A 42 -20.46 24.01 11.20
C ALA A 42 -19.09 24.63 10.86
N GLU A 43 -17.98 23.91 11.06
CA GLU A 43 -16.63 24.38 10.71
C GLU A 43 -16.44 24.66 9.21
N HIS A 44 -17.30 24.06 8.36
CA HIS A 44 -17.29 24.25 6.92
C HIS A 44 -18.01 25.53 6.47
N GLU A 45 -18.57 26.35 7.38
CA GLU A 45 -19.30 27.57 7.05
C GLU A 45 -18.56 28.48 6.04
N LYS A 46 -17.24 28.59 6.20
CA LYS A 46 -16.36 29.44 5.38
C LYS A 46 -16.00 28.85 4.02
N LYS A 47 -16.36 27.60 3.73
CA LYS A 47 -16.12 26.99 2.42
C LYS A 47 -16.99 27.63 1.33
N SER A 48 -16.46 27.62 0.11
CA SER A 48 -17.17 28.07 -1.09
C SER A 48 -18.34 27.14 -1.41
N ASN A 49 -19.31 27.61 -2.20
CA ASN A 49 -20.46 26.80 -2.59
C ASN A 49 -20.05 25.53 -3.36
N THR A 50 -18.98 25.61 -4.17
CA THR A 50 -18.43 24.46 -4.89
C THR A 50 -17.85 23.44 -3.91
N GLU A 51 -17.02 23.86 -2.95
CA GLU A 51 -16.49 22.94 -1.95
C GLU A 51 -17.58 22.31 -1.08
N LEU A 52 -18.64 23.07 -0.76
CA LEU A 52 -19.79 22.55 -0.02
C LEU A 52 -20.59 21.53 -0.84
N PHE A 53 -20.77 21.79 -2.13
CA PHE A 53 -21.38 20.85 -3.06
C PHE A 53 -20.58 19.54 -3.12
N ASP A 54 -19.26 19.61 -3.25
CA ASP A 54 -18.39 18.44 -3.30
C ASP A 54 -18.45 17.62 -2.01
N LEU A 55 -18.46 18.27 -0.84
CA LEU A 55 -18.61 17.58 0.46
C LEU A 55 -19.96 16.86 0.57
N VAL A 56 -21.04 17.46 0.07
CA VAL A 56 -22.35 16.81 0.05
C VAL A 56 -22.37 15.64 -0.96
N MET A 57 -21.73 15.79 -2.12
CA MET A 57 -21.61 14.69 -3.08
C MET A 57 -20.82 13.53 -2.49
N GLU A 58 -19.75 13.81 -1.77
CA GLU A 58 -18.96 12.80 -1.08
C GLU A 58 -19.79 12.07 -0.01
N SER A 59 -20.59 12.79 0.79
CA SER A 59 -21.43 12.15 1.81
C SER A 59 -22.52 11.25 1.20
N ILE A 60 -23.18 11.70 0.12
CA ILE A 60 -24.14 10.90 -0.66
C ILE A 60 -23.44 9.66 -1.24
N TYR A 61 -22.24 9.84 -1.77
CA TYR A 61 -21.45 8.77 -2.33
C TYR A 61 -21.07 7.72 -1.29
N GLN A 62 -20.65 8.14 -0.10
CA GLN A 62 -20.34 7.24 1.01
C GLN A 62 -21.58 6.45 1.48
N VAL A 63 -22.75 7.09 1.55
CA VAL A 63 -24.01 6.42 1.91
C VAL A 63 -24.42 5.38 0.87
N ASN A 64 -24.29 5.72 -0.42
CA ASN A 64 -24.67 4.82 -1.52
C ASN A 64 -23.66 3.71 -1.79
N PHE A 65 -22.39 3.94 -1.46
CA PHE A 65 -21.29 2.99 -1.63
C PHE A 65 -20.54 2.81 -0.31
N PRO A 66 -21.19 2.24 0.72
CA PRO A 66 -20.59 2.07 2.02
C PRO A 66 -19.28 1.29 1.88
N MET A 67 -18.26 1.76 2.61
CA MET A 67 -16.91 1.19 2.60
C MET A 67 -16.17 1.26 1.25
N ARG A 68 -16.63 1.96 0.20
CA ARG A 68 -15.86 2.01 -1.07
C ARG A 68 -14.48 2.63 -0.89
N ALA A 69 -14.39 3.81 -0.25
CA ALA A 69 -13.11 4.47 -0.01
C ALA A 69 -12.16 3.60 0.83
N GLU A 70 -12.70 2.87 1.80
CA GLU A 70 -11.95 1.90 2.60
C GLU A 70 -11.52 0.70 1.76
N ASN A 71 -12.43 0.11 0.97
CA ASN A 71 -12.16 -1.01 0.07
C ASN A 71 -11.10 -0.64 -0.97
N GLU A 72 -11.13 0.56 -1.54
CA GLU A 72 -10.09 1.03 -2.48
C GLU A 72 -8.72 1.12 -1.79
N LYS A 73 -8.66 1.68 -0.58
CA LYS A 73 -7.43 1.72 0.22
C LYS A 73 -6.93 0.32 0.59
N PHE A 74 -7.83 -0.58 1.02
CA PHE A 74 -7.48 -1.95 1.38
C PHE A 74 -7.05 -2.78 0.17
N ASN A 75 -7.68 -2.62 -0.99
CA ASN A 75 -7.27 -3.28 -2.23
C ASN A 75 -5.88 -2.81 -2.67
N LEU A 76 -5.61 -1.50 -2.60
CA LEU A 76 -4.28 -0.97 -2.88
C LEU A 76 -3.23 -1.52 -1.92
N LEU A 77 -3.54 -1.58 -0.62
CA LEU A 77 -2.66 -2.17 0.38
C LEU A 77 -2.42 -3.66 0.13
N GLY A 78 -3.47 -4.42 -0.18
CA GLY A 78 -3.37 -5.84 -0.52
C GLY A 78 -2.48 -6.09 -1.74
N SER A 79 -2.60 -5.28 -2.80
CA SER A 79 -1.73 -5.36 -3.98
C SER A 79 -0.27 -5.11 -3.61
N LYS A 80 0.01 -4.10 -2.78
CA LYS A 80 1.38 -3.80 -2.31
C LYS A 80 1.95 -4.91 -1.45
N ILE A 81 1.14 -5.52 -0.59
CA ILE A 81 1.57 -6.67 0.23
C ILE A 81 1.93 -7.86 -0.68
N ALA A 82 1.11 -8.16 -1.68
CA ALA A 82 1.38 -9.24 -2.62
C ALA A 82 2.69 -9.02 -3.42
N GLU A 83 2.96 -7.79 -3.86
CA GLU A 83 4.24 -7.43 -4.50
C GLU A 83 5.44 -7.64 -3.58
N VAL A 84 5.31 -7.25 -2.29
CA VAL A 84 6.35 -7.46 -1.28
C VAL A 84 6.58 -8.94 -1.00
N ASP A 85 5.52 -9.73 -0.86
CA ASP A 85 5.62 -11.18 -0.65
C ASP A 85 6.34 -11.86 -1.82
N GLN A 86 6.04 -11.46 -3.06
CA GLN A 86 6.74 -11.95 -4.24
C GLN A 86 8.23 -11.58 -4.22
N ALA A 87 8.57 -10.35 -3.86
CA ALA A 87 9.96 -9.91 -3.75
C ALA A 87 10.74 -10.67 -2.66
N ILE A 88 10.08 -10.96 -1.53
CA ILE A 88 10.65 -11.76 -0.44
C ILE A 88 10.94 -13.19 -0.94
N GLU A 89 10.01 -13.82 -1.64
CA GLU A 89 10.20 -15.18 -2.16
C GLU A 89 11.37 -15.26 -3.15
N VAL A 90 11.47 -14.29 -4.07
CA VAL A 90 12.59 -14.18 -5.02
C VAL A 90 13.92 -14.00 -4.27
N SER A 91 13.95 -13.12 -3.27
CA SER A 91 15.14 -12.86 -2.46
C SER A 91 15.58 -14.10 -1.67
N LYS A 92 14.62 -14.82 -1.09
CA LYS A 92 14.88 -16.07 -0.36
C LYS A 92 15.50 -17.12 -1.29
N LYS A 93 14.92 -17.33 -2.47
CA LYS A 93 15.46 -18.26 -3.46
C LYS A 93 16.87 -17.89 -3.91
N ALA A 94 17.11 -16.60 -4.20
CA ALA A 94 18.44 -16.12 -4.57
C ALA A 94 19.46 -16.35 -3.44
N THR A 95 19.04 -16.15 -2.18
CA THR A 95 19.88 -16.40 -1.00
C THR A 95 20.21 -17.88 -0.85
N GLU A 96 19.22 -18.77 -1.01
CA GLU A 96 19.42 -20.23 -0.99
C GLU A 96 20.38 -20.69 -2.09
N GLU A 97 20.25 -20.16 -3.31
CA GLU A 97 21.15 -20.44 -4.42
C GLU A 97 22.60 -19.97 -4.13
N LEU A 98 22.76 -18.78 -3.55
CA LEU A 98 24.08 -18.26 -3.16
C LEU A 98 24.73 -19.11 -2.06
N ILE A 99 23.96 -19.56 -1.07
CA ILE A 99 24.43 -20.46 -0.01
C ILE A 99 24.90 -21.78 -0.63
N ALA A 100 24.09 -22.38 -1.51
CA ALA A 100 24.43 -23.64 -2.17
C ALA A 100 25.70 -23.52 -3.03
N GLN A 101 25.85 -22.42 -3.79
CA GLN A 101 27.06 -22.16 -4.57
C GLN A 101 28.29 -21.97 -3.67
N THR A 102 28.15 -21.25 -2.55
CA THR A 102 29.24 -21.02 -1.60
C THR A 102 29.72 -22.34 -0.98
N GLU A 103 28.80 -23.21 -0.55
CA GLU A 103 29.15 -24.53 -0.02
C GLU A 103 29.82 -25.42 -1.07
N LYS A 104 29.35 -25.37 -2.34
CA LYS A 104 30.00 -26.11 -3.43
C LYS A 104 31.43 -25.63 -3.67
N ILE A 105 31.66 -24.31 -3.73
CA ILE A 105 33.00 -23.72 -3.89
C ILE A 105 33.92 -24.14 -2.73
N LYS A 106 33.40 -24.11 -1.50
CA LYS A 106 34.15 -24.53 -0.31
C LYS A 106 34.58 -26.01 -0.41
N GLN A 107 33.69 -26.89 -0.85
CA GLN A 107 34.00 -28.31 -1.05
C GLN A 107 35.05 -28.51 -2.16
N GLU A 108 34.91 -27.83 -3.29
CA GLU A 108 35.88 -27.90 -4.40
C GLU A 108 37.27 -27.42 -3.98
N LEU A 109 37.35 -26.33 -3.19
CA LEU A 109 38.61 -25.84 -2.64
C LEU A 109 39.20 -26.83 -1.64
N GLN A 110 38.39 -27.42 -0.77
CA GLN A 110 38.87 -28.42 0.19
C GLN A 110 39.46 -29.63 -0.53
N THR A 111 38.79 -30.16 -1.56
CA THR A 111 39.32 -31.28 -2.36
C THR A 111 40.66 -30.93 -3.03
N LYS A 112 40.80 -29.72 -3.57
CA LYS A 112 42.08 -29.28 -4.16
C LYS A 112 43.20 -29.20 -3.12
N ILE A 113 42.90 -28.71 -1.91
CA ILE A 113 43.86 -28.66 -0.81
C ILE A 113 44.26 -30.07 -0.39
N ASP A 114 43.31 -30.97 -0.19
CA ASP A 114 43.56 -32.34 0.24
C ASP A 114 44.45 -33.08 -0.79
N ASN A 115 44.17 -32.92 -2.08
CA ASN A 115 44.98 -33.50 -3.15
C ASN A 115 46.42 -32.96 -3.14
N ALA A 116 46.59 -31.64 -3.01
CA ALA A 116 47.91 -31.02 -2.95
C ALA A 116 48.73 -31.50 -1.72
N VAL A 117 48.09 -31.66 -0.57
CA VAL A 117 48.72 -32.20 0.64
C VAL A 117 49.19 -33.64 0.43
N VAL A 118 48.38 -34.48 -0.22
CA VAL A 118 48.74 -35.88 -0.54
C VAL A 118 49.93 -35.94 -1.50
N GLU A 119 49.90 -35.14 -2.57
CA GLU A 119 50.99 -35.07 -3.56
C GLU A 119 52.32 -34.66 -2.91
N LEU A 120 52.32 -33.60 -2.11
CA LEU A 120 53.51 -33.12 -1.40
C LEU A 120 54.05 -34.16 -0.41
N THR A 121 53.16 -34.82 0.33
CA THR A 121 53.53 -35.87 1.29
C THR A 121 54.21 -37.04 0.58
N THR A 122 53.69 -37.44 -0.58
CA THR A 122 54.24 -38.53 -1.39
C THR A 122 55.63 -38.16 -1.92
N LEU A 123 55.80 -36.94 -2.44
CA LEU A 123 57.08 -36.42 -2.94
C LEU A 123 58.16 -36.41 -1.85
N ILE A 124 57.83 -35.89 -0.67
CA ILE A 124 58.76 -35.85 0.48
C ILE A 124 59.16 -37.28 0.88
N THR A 125 58.20 -38.19 0.99
CA THR A 125 58.46 -39.58 1.41
C THR A 125 59.35 -40.31 0.40
N SER A 126 59.10 -40.14 -0.90
CA SER A 126 59.92 -40.73 -1.97
C SER A 126 61.36 -40.18 -1.99
N SER A 127 61.53 -38.90 -1.68
CA SER A 127 62.85 -38.27 -1.62
C SER A 127 63.66 -38.77 -0.43
N LEU A 128 63.01 -38.99 0.72
CA LEU A 128 63.65 -39.53 1.92
C LEU A 128 64.05 -41.01 1.76
N SER A 129 63.23 -41.82 1.09
CA SER A 129 63.54 -43.24 0.88
C SER A 129 64.63 -43.49 -0.16
N GLY A 130 64.87 -42.55 -1.09
CA GLY A 130 65.95 -42.64 -2.09
C GLY A 130 67.33 -42.14 -1.61
N MET A 131 67.45 -41.66 -0.37
CA MET A 131 68.70 -41.12 0.20
C MET A 131 69.47 -42.11 1.10
N GLY A 132 69.00 -43.35 1.25
CA GLY A 132 69.70 -44.44 1.97
C GLY A 132 70.34 -45.43 1.01
#